data_AF-A0A9D9VTA0-F1
#
_entry.id   AF-A0A9D9VTA0-F1
#
_cell.length_a   1.000
_cell.length_b   1.000
_cell.length_c   1.000
_cell.angle_alpha   90.00
_cell.angle_beta   90.00
_cell.angle_gamma   90.00
#
_symmetry.space_group_name_H-M   'P 1'
#
loop_
_entity.id
_entity.type
_entity.pdbx_description
1 polymer ?
#
loop_
_entity_poly.entity_id
_entity_poly.type
_entity_poly.pdbx_seq_one_letter_code
_entity_poly.pdbx_strand_id
1 'polypeptide(L)' 'PDGFGLIRASNTTPVLVLRFEGHTNEALQRIQSSMLALLHQVKPDAALGAAAH' A
#
# COMPACT_ATOMS: atom_id res chain seq x y z
N PRO A 1 -9.87 -15.76 -1.05
CA PRO A 1 -8.95 -14.61 -1.17
C PRO A 1 -7.72 -14.82 -0.26
N ASP A 2 -6.52 -14.65 -0.80
CA ASP A 2 -5.23 -15.00 -0.18
C ASP A 2 -4.50 -13.80 0.46
N GLY A 3 -5.25 -12.73 0.76
CA GLY A 3 -4.74 -11.50 1.38
C GLY A 3 -5.63 -10.29 1.13
N PHE A 4 -5.18 -9.11 1.59
CA PHE A 4 -5.82 -7.82 1.32
C PHE A 4 -4.81 -6.66 1.29
N GLY A 5 -5.24 -5.53 0.71
CA GLY A 5 -4.53 -4.26 0.78
C GLY A 5 -5.46 -3.11 1.18
N LEU A 6 -4.95 -2.17 1.97
CA LEU A 6 -5.67 -1.00 2.45
C LEU A 6 -4.80 0.24 2.21
N ILE A 7 -5.39 1.28 1.63
CA ILE A 7 -4.83 2.63 1.57
C ILE A 7 -5.86 3.58 2.18
N ARG A 8 -5.44 4.40 3.14
CA ARG A 8 -6.32 5.41 3.76
C ARG A 8 -5.57 6.72 4.01
N ALA A 9 -6.31 7.81 4.11
CA ALA A 9 -5.77 9.04 4.66
C ALA A 9 -5.46 8.88 6.16
N SER A 10 -4.35 9.46 6.61
CA SER A 10 -4.11 9.69 8.03
C SER A 10 -5.08 10.75 8.55
N ASN A 11 -5.51 10.58 9.80
CA ASN A 11 -6.47 11.52 10.43
C ASN A 11 -5.77 12.74 11.05
N THR A 12 -4.46 12.66 11.26
CA THR A 12 -3.70 13.65 12.04
C THR A 12 -2.51 14.24 11.28
N THR A 13 -2.12 13.65 10.16
CA THR A 13 -0.98 14.09 9.34
C THR A 13 -1.32 14.02 7.85
N PRO A 14 -0.72 14.85 6.99
CA PRO A 14 -1.02 14.88 5.56
C PRO A 14 -0.31 13.74 4.80
N VAL A 15 -0.55 12.49 5.21
CA VAL A 15 0.06 11.29 4.61
C VAL A 15 -1.01 10.23 4.33
N LEU A 16 -0.73 9.36 3.36
CA LEU A 16 -1.48 8.12 3.17
C LEU A 16 -0.82 7.00 3.99
N VAL A 17 -1.63 6.18 4.66
CA VAL A 17 -1.19 4.99 5.37
C VAL A 17 -1.58 3.76 4.56
N LEU A 18 -0.60 2.90 4.29
CA LEU A 18 -0.75 1.70 3.49
C LEU A 18 -0.53 0.47 4.39
N ARG A 19 -1.38 -0.56 4.23
CA ARG A 19 -1.20 -1.87 4.87
C ARG A 19 -1.50 -2.97 3.86
N PHE A 20 -0.61 -3.96 3.77
CA PHE A 20 -0.77 -5.13 2.92
C PHE A 20 -0.61 -6.40 3.74
N GLU A 21 -1.42 -7.40 3.44
CA GLU A 21 -1.37 -8.70 4.08
C GLU A 21 -1.58 -9.78 3.02
N GLY A 22 -0.79 -10.85 3.08
CA GLY A 22 -0.91 -12.00 2.20
C GLY A 22 -0.62 -13.27 3.00
N HIS A 23 -1.36 -14.35 2.73
CA HIS A 23 -1.15 -15.64 3.38
C HIS A 23 0.18 -16.29 2.97
N THR A 24 0.77 -15.85 1.85
CA THR A 24 2.11 -16.21 1.42
C THR A 24 2.88 -14.95 0.99
N ASN A 25 4.21 -15.07 0.88
CA ASN A 25 5.06 -13.97 0.41
C ASN A 25 4.71 -13.55 -1.03
N GLU A 26 4.38 -14.50 -1.89
CA GLU A 26 3.97 -14.26 -3.28
C GLU A 26 2.66 -13.49 -3.34
N ALA A 27 1.68 -13.85 -2.50
CA ALA A 27 0.42 -13.14 -2.39
C ALA A 27 0.64 -11.70 -1.90
N LEU A 28 1.47 -11.51 -0.86
CA LEU A 28 1.81 -10.20 -0.32
C LEU A 28 2.46 -9.31 -1.39
N GLN A 29 3.48 -9.82 -2.10
CA GLN A 29 4.17 -9.08 -3.16
C GLN A 29 3.23 -8.71 -4.31
N ARG A 30 2.34 -9.62 -4.72
CA ARG A 30 1.35 -9.37 -5.77
C ARG A 30 0.37 -8.27 -5.36
N ILE A 31 -0.14 -8.31 -4.13
CA ILE A 31 -1.08 -7.32 -3.60
C ILE A 31 -0.40 -5.95 -3.48
N GLN A 32 0.80 -5.89 -2.90
CA GLN A 32 1.58 -4.66 -2.77
C GLN A 32 1.84 -4.03 -4.15
N SER A 33 2.32 -4.82 -5.11
CA SER A 33 2.66 -4.33 -6.45
C SER A 33 1.42 -3.78 -7.18
N SER A 34 0.30 -4.51 -7.10
CA SER A 34 -0.96 -4.10 -7.74
C SER A 34 -1.49 -2.79 -7.16
N MET A 35 -1.49 -2.64 -5.84
CA MET A 35 -1.97 -1.42 -5.19
C MET A 35 -1.05 -0.22 -5.42
N LEU A 36 0.28 -0.42 -5.40
CA LEU A 36 1.23 0.66 -5.71
C LEU A 36 1.11 1.11 -7.17
N ALA A 37 0.87 0.19 -8.11
CA ALA A 37 0.63 0.54 -9.51
C ALA A 37 -0.63 1.42 -9.66
N LEU A 38 -1.73 1.07 -8.98
CA LEU A 38 -2.95 1.89 -8.97
C LEU A 38 -2.73 3.26 -8.32
N LEU A 39 -1.97 3.31 -7.22
CA LEU A 39 -1.64 4.58 -6.57
C LEU A 39 -0.85 5.50 -7.50
N HIS A 40 0.15 4.99 -8.21
CA HIS A 40 0.93 5.79 -9.15
C HIS A 40 0.13 6.31 -10.34
N GLN A 41 -0.95 5.63 -10.74
CA GLN A 41 -1.84 6.14 -11.80
C GLN A 41 -2.56 7.42 -11.40
N VAL A 42 -2.90 7.57 -10.12
CA VAL A 42 -3.64 8.74 -9.60
C VAL A 42 -2.73 9.78 -8.93
N LYS A 43 -1.57 9.35 -8.42
CA LYS A 43 -0.54 10.19 -7.82
C LYS A 43 0.85 9.74 -8.29
N PRO A 44 1.28 10.16 -9.50
CA PRO A 44 2.57 9.75 -10.08
C PRO A 44 3.79 10.21 -9.27
N ASP A 45 3.64 11.28 -8.50
CA ASP A 45 4.66 11.89 -7.62
C ASP A 45 4.61 11.35 -6.18
N ALA A 46 3.92 10.22 -5.94
CA ALA A 46 3.86 9.61 -4.63
C ALA A 46 5.26 9.16 -4.16
N ALA A 47 5.75 9.77 -3.07
CA ALA A 47 6.96 9.33 -2.40
C ALA A 47 6.60 8.27 -1.34
N LEU A 48 7.23 7.10 -1.42
CA LEU A 48 7.07 6.04 -0.41
C LEU A 48 8.03 6.29 0.75
N GLY A 49 7.48 6.47 1.95
CA GLY A 49 8.25 6.52 3.20
C GLY A 49 8.63 5.12 3.70
N ALA A 50 9.57 5.06 4.64
CA ALA A 50 9.91 3.81 5.32
C ALA A 50 8.72 3.31 6.15
N ALA A 51 8.58 1.99 6.26
CA ALA A 51 7.57 1.39 7.13
C ALA A 51 7.85 1.80 8.59
N ALA A 52 6.82 2.30 9.28
CA ALA A 52 6.86 2.45 10.72
C ALA A 52 6.74 1.06 11.33
N HIS A 53 7.82 0.55 11.93
CA HIS A 53 7.87 -0.70 12.68
C HIS A 53 7.35 -0.50 14.11
#